data_AF-A0A1I2UZW6-F1
#
_entry.id   AF-A0A1I2UZW6-F1
#
_cell.length_a   1.000
_cell.length_b   1.000
_cell.length_c   1.000
_cell.angle_alpha   90.00
_cell.angle_beta   90.00
_cell.angle_gamma   90.00
#
_symmetry.space_group_name_H-M   'P 1'
#
loop_
_entity.id
_entity.type
_entity.pdbx_description
1 polymer ?
#
loop_
_entity_poly.entity_id
_entity_poly.type
_entity_poly.pdbx_seq_one_letter_code
_entity_poly.pdbx_strand_id
1 'polypeptide(L)'
;MNNNSNLNSQTSSLRTHISFFGMTNAGKSSVVNAITNQGLSIVSDVKGTTTDPVRKAMEILPLGPVVIIDTPGLNDSSKLGELRIKKTKEILRETDIAVLVIDSTVGKSKEDEEIISLFKEMNLPFIEVYNKSDINLDFTPTNSNSGNTKICVSAKTKYNIDELKELLGHLIKDTSKENPLIGDLIHPKDIVILVIPIDESAPKGRLILPQQLVLRDCLDHNAIPICCQPSELDSILKTLNYNVKLVITDSQAFKEVSKIVPTSCLLTSFSILMARYKGLLKQQILGAKALKNLTDFDTVLIAEGCTHHRQCNDIGSVKMPNWIKNFSNSTPNFIFSSGRDFPERTTEFKVIVHCGGCMLTQKDMENRVKIATKNGTPIVNYGIAIAYMNGILDRSLEIFPDLHSLL
;
A
#
# COMPACT_ATOMS: atom_id res chain seq x y z
N MET A 1 23.13 9.57 25.47
CA MET A 1 23.31 8.68 24.30
C MET A 1 21.98 8.66 23.56
N ASN A 2 21.88 9.41 22.47
CA ASN A 2 20.62 9.68 21.78
C ASN A 2 20.19 8.45 20.97
N ASN A 3 19.15 7.77 21.46
CA ASN A 3 18.41 6.76 20.72
C ASN A 3 17.55 7.43 19.66
N ASN A 4 18.15 7.77 18.51
CA ASN A 4 17.40 8.02 17.28
C ASN A 4 16.89 6.67 16.77
N SER A 5 15.72 6.25 17.28
CA SER A 5 14.98 5.11 16.78
C SER A 5 14.63 5.33 15.31
N ASN A 6 15.29 4.58 14.43
CA ASN A 6 14.99 4.51 13.00
C ASN A 6 13.52 4.13 12.77
N LEU A 7 12.69 5.15 12.50
CA LEU A 7 11.34 5.10 11.93
C LEU A 7 11.35 4.71 10.44
N ASN A 8 12.55 4.48 9.87
CA ASN A 8 12.78 4.22 8.45
C ASN A 8 12.72 2.75 8.06
N SER A 9 12.73 1.82 9.02
CA SER A 9 12.95 0.43 8.65
C SER A 9 11.69 -0.32 8.20
N GLN A 10 10.47 0.25 8.28
CA GLN A 10 9.29 -0.31 7.61
C GLN A 10 8.03 0.57 7.68
N THR A 11 7.26 0.51 6.57
CA THR A 11 5.89 1.00 6.28
C THR A 11 5.76 2.39 5.65
N SER A 12 6.38 2.58 4.48
CA SER A 12 5.86 3.59 3.52
C SER A 12 4.49 3.19 2.95
N SER A 13 4.02 1.96 3.20
CA SER A 13 2.87 1.33 2.57
C SER A 13 1.50 1.89 2.98
N LEU A 14 1.42 2.48 4.18
CA LEU A 14 0.20 3.10 4.74
C LEU A 14 0.29 4.62 4.90
N ARG A 15 1.47 5.21 4.65
CA ARG A 15 1.59 6.66 4.68
C ARG A 15 0.96 7.23 3.43
N THR A 16 0.30 8.37 3.54
CA THR A 16 -0.16 9.13 2.37
C THR A 16 1.04 9.68 1.61
N HIS A 17 1.11 9.43 0.30
CA HIS A 17 2.16 9.96 -0.57
C HIS A 17 1.65 11.22 -1.28
N ILE A 18 2.31 12.34 -1.01
CA ILE A 18 1.99 13.65 -1.58
C ILE A 18 3.10 14.01 -2.56
N SER A 19 2.78 14.02 -3.85
CA SER A 19 3.77 14.21 -4.92
C SER A 19 3.66 15.59 -5.55
N PHE A 20 4.79 16.29 -5.63
CA PHE A 20 4.92 17.64 -6.19
C PHE A 20 5.41 17.58 -7.62
N PHE A 21 4.58 18.03 -8.56
CA PHE A 21 4.82 18.09 -10.00
C PHE A 21 4.87 19.54 -10.48
N GLY A 22 5.34 19.75 -11.71
CA GLY A 22 5.42 21.08 -12.34
C GLY A 22 6.73 21.33 -13.10
N MET A 23 6.75 22.42 -13.86
CA MET A 23 7.86 22.80 -14.72
C MET A 23 9.17 23.03 -13.95
N THR A 24 10.32 22.88 -14.64
CA THR A 24 11.62 23.28 -14.09
C THR A 24 11.55 24.78 -13.76
N ASN A 25 12.10 25.17 -12.61
CA ASN A 25 12.08 26.55 -12.09
C ASN A 25 10.71 27.09 -11.62
N ALA A 26 9.63 26.31 -11.65
CA ALA A 26 8.36 26.69 -10.99
C ALA A 26 8.49 26.82 -9.46
N GLY A 27 9.59 26.31 -8.89
CA GLY A 27 9.90 26.40 -7.46
C GLY A 27 9.34 25.27 -6.62
N LYS A 28 9.08 24.09 -7.22
CA LYS A 28 8.68 22.84 -6.53
C LYS A 28 9.49 22.56 -5.27
N SER A 29 10.81 22.40 -5.41
CA SER A 29 11.70 22.10 -4.28
C SER A 29 11.69 23.21 -3.22
N SER A 30 11.48 24.46 -3.61
CA SER A 30 11.33 25.58 -2.67
C SER A 30 10.04 25.47 -1.88
N VAL A 31 8.92 25.15 -2.53
CA VAL A 31 7.63 24.92 -1.86
C VAL A 31 7.71 23.69 -0.94
N VAL A 32 8.28 22.58 -1.41
CA VAL A 32 8.53 21.38 -0.59
C VAL A 32 9.34 21.75 0.64
N ASN A 33 10.45 22.47 0.47
CA ASN A 33 11.27 22.92 1.58
C ASN A 33 10.47 23.83 2.53
N ALA A 34 9.69 24.78 2.03
CA ALA A 34 8.88 25.67 2.86
C ALA A 34 7.83 24.90 3.70
N ILE A 35 7.18 23.90 3.12
CA ILE A 35 6.24 23.00 3.81
C ILE A 35 6.96 22.18 4.89
N THR A 36 8.11 21.61 4.57
CA THR A 36 8.86 20.77 5.50
C THR A 36 9.58 21.54 6.62
N ASN A 37 9.78 22.86 6.49
CA ASN A 37 10.70 23.65 7.33
C ASN A 37 10.00 24.56 8.37
N GLN A 38 9.09 23.98 9.14
CA GLN A 38 8.64 24.49 10.44
C GLN A 38 8.67 23.35 11.47
N GLY A 39 9.44 23.53 12.55
CA GLY A 39 9.27 22.95 13.91
C GLY A 39 8.97 21.47 14.14
N LEU A 40 8.85 20.63 13.11
CA LEU A 40 8.36 19.27 13.21
C LEU A 40 9.44 18.30 12.76
N SER A 41 9.59 17.22 13.52
CA SER A 41 10.65 16.22 13.41
C SER A 41 10.72 15.64 12.00
N ILE A 42 11.64 16.15 11.16
CA ILE A 42 11.96 15.56 9.85
C ILE A 42 12.54 14.18 10.09
N VAL A 43 11.83 13.15 9.63
CA VAL A 43 12.27 11.76 9.75
C VAL A 43 13.01 11.40 8.47
N SER A 44 14.25 11.90 8.35
CA SER A 44 15.25 11.58 7.32
C SER A 44 14.94 11.94 5.85
N ASP A 45 16.01 12.24 5.11
CA ASP A 45 16.02 12.36 3.65
C ASP A 45 16.64 11.10 3.03
N VAL A 46 16.00 10.52 2.00
CA VAL A 46 16.63 9.49 1.15
C VAL A 46 16.92 10.12 -0.20
N LYS A 47 18.20 10.45 -0.45
CA LYS A 47 18.65 10.99 -1.74
C LYS A 47 19.01 9.86 -2.71
N GLY A 48 18.30 9.79 -3.83
CA GLY A 48 18.76 9.11 -5.04
C GLY A 48 19.69 10.00 -5.87
N THR A 49 19.96 9.62 -7.11
CA THR A 49 20.74 10.47 -8.05
C THR A 49 19.99 11.77 -8.35
N THR A 50 20.64 12.75 -9.00
CA THR A 50 20.04 14.05 -9.38
C THR A 50 18.81 13.97 -10.28
N THR A 51 18.41 12.77 -10.71
CA THR A 51 17.24 12.53 -11.57
C THR A 51 16.15 11.65 -10.94
N ASP A 52 16.30 11.31 -9.66
CA ASP A 52 15.34 10.50 -8.91
C ASP A 52 14.54 11.39 -7.94
N PRO A 53 13.24 11.10 -7.72
CA PRO A 53 12.41 11.89 -6.82
C PRO A 53 12.97 11.85 -5.39
N VAL A 54 12.99 13.01 -4.73
CA VAL A 54 13.45 13.14 -3.35
C VAL A 54 12.26 12.90 -2.41
N ARG A 55 12.43 12.00 -1.44
CA ARG A 55 11.37 11.66 -0.48
C ARG A 55 11.70 12.18 0.91
N LYS A 56 10.71 12.81 1.54
CA LYS A 56 10.80 13.34 2.91
C LYS A 56 9.61 12.86 3.72
N ALA A 57 9.85 12.15 4.82
CA ALA A 57 8.78 11.74 5.72
C ALA A 57 8.51 12.84 6.76
N MET A 58 7.23 13.15 6.98
CA MET A 58 6.78 14.12 7.98
C MET A 58 5.37 13.78 8.47
N GLU A 59 4.82 14.60 9.36
CA GLU A 59 3.45 14.49 9.83
C GLU A 59 2.67 15.75 9.42
N ILE A 60 1.47 15.57 8.87
CA ILE A 60 0.53 16.65 8.53
C ILE A 60 -0.77 16.36 9.25
N LEU A 61 -1.23 17.24 10.13
CA LEU A 61 -2.54 17.10 10.76
C LEU A 61 -3.65 17.56 9.80
N PRO A 62 -4.82 16.89 9.76
CA PRO A 62 -5.19 15.66 10.48
C PRO A 62 -4.77 14.34 9.80
N LEU A 63 -4.07 14.36 8.65
CA LEU A 63 -3.68 13.14 7.90
C LEU A 63 -2.75 12.18 8.66
N GLY A 64 -1.98 12.68 9.63
CA GLY A 64 -0.95 11.90 10.32
C GLY A 64 0.32 11.75 9.47
N PRO A 65 1.01 10.59 9.50
CA PRO A 65 2.32 10.42 8.86
C PRO A 65 2.20 10.34 7.33
N VAL A 66 2.93 11.22 6.64
CA VAL A 66 2.94 11.33 5.18
C VAL A 66 4.36 11.22 4.60
N VAL A 67 4.44 10.99 3.29
CA VAL A 67 5.69 11.08 2.50
C VAL A 67 5.52 12.15 1.44
N ILE A 68 6.30 13.22 1.54
CA ILE A 68 6.41 14.25 0.51
C ILE A 68 7.40 13.78 -0.55
N ILE A 69 6.98 13.80 -1.82
CA ILE A 69 7.77 13.38 -2.98
C ILE A 69 8.02 14.60 -3.87
N ASP A 70 9.25 15.09 -3.92
CA ASP A 70 9.67 16.14 -4.85
C ASP A 70 10.09 15.50 -6.17
N THR A 71 9.35 15.77 -7.25
CA THR A 71 9.60 15.16 -8.56
C THR A 71 10.50 16.05 -9.44
N PRO A 72 11.33 15.45 -10.32
CA PRO A 72 12.06 16.23 -11.32
C PRO A 72 11.15 17.12 -12.18
N GLY A 73 11.70 18.21 -12.72
CA GLY A 73 10.92 19.14 -13.54
C GLY A 73 10.37 18.52 -14.83
N LEU A 74 9.14 18.89 -15.19
CA LEU A 74 8.44 18.32 -16.36
C LEU A 74 9.12 18.58 -17.71
N ASN A 75 10.01 19.58 -17.81
CA ASN A 75 10.76 19.94 -19.02
C ASN A 75 12.27 19.69 -18.94
N ASP A 76 12.76 18.94 -17.95
CA ASP A 76 14.19 18.63 -17.79
C ASP A 76 14.71 17.86 -19.02
N SER A 77 15.52 18.52 -19.86
CA SER A 77 16.02 18.06 -21.16
C SER A 77 16.98 16.87 -21.10
N SER A 78 17.31 16.37 -19.91
CA SER A 78 18.24 15.26 -19.69
C SER A 78 17.71 13.86 -20.08
N LYS A 79 16.44 13.72 -20.49
CA LYS A 79 15.82 12.42 -20.88
C LYS A 79 14.93 12.54 -22.12
N LEU A 80 15.05 11.55 -23.02
CA LEU A 80 14.12 11.29 -24.14
C LEU A 80 12.67 11.34 -23.62
N GLY A 81 11.79 12.11 -24.29
CA GLY A 81 10.46 12.47 -23.77
C GLY A 81 9.58 11.29 -23.33
N GLU A 82 9.69 10.12 -23.99
CA GLU A 82 8.96 8.91 -23.62
C GLU A 82 9.33 8.37 -22.24
N LEU A 83 10.64 8.39 -21.89
CA LEU A 83 11.12 7.93 -20.59
C LEU A 83 10.63 8.85 -19.46
N ARG A 84 10.38 10.13 -19.77
CA ARG A 84 9.85 11.12 -18.83
C ARG A 84 8.40 10.83 -18.49
N ILE A 85 7.54 10.63 -19.51
CA ILE A 85 6.13 10.29 -19.32
C ILE A 85 6.00 9.00 -18.51
N LYS A 86 6.83 7.99 -18.82
CA LYS A 86 6.86 6.73 -18.07
C LYS A 86 7.17 6.95 -16.58
N LYS A 87 8.25 7.69 -16.25
CA LYS A 87 8.62 8.00 -14.87
C LYS A 87 7.54 8.81 -14.12
N THR A 88 6.92 9.78 -14.79
CA THR A 88 5.82 10.56 -14.20
C THR A 88 4.64 9.65 -13.87
N LYS A 89 4.25 8.76 -14.79
CA LYS A 89 3.20 7.76 -14.55
C LYS A 89 3.55 6.80 -13.40
N GLU A 90 4.81 6.38 -13.29
CA GLU A 90 5.29 5.54 -12.18
C GLU A 90 5.11 6.23 -10.82
N ILE A 91 5.47 7.51 -10.70
CA ILE A 91 5.26 8.28 -9.47
C ILE A 91 3.76 8.48 -9.20
N LEU A 92 2.97 8.75 -10.24
CA LEU A 92 1.52 8.91 -10.09
C LEU A 92 0.82 7.64 -9.60
N ARG A 93 1.33 6.44 -9.95
CA ARG A 93 0.77 5.17 -9.49
C ARG A 93 0.85 4.98 -7.97
N GLU A 94 1.86 5.56 -7.32
CA GLU A 94 2.02 5.49 -5.86
C GLU A 94 1.51 6.75 -5.15
N THR A 95 1.05 7.77 -5.88
CA THR A 95 0.62 9.06 -5.33
C THR A 95 -0.82 9.01 -4.83
N ASP A 96 -1.05 9.49 -3.61
CA ASP A 96 -2.39 9.67 -3.03
C ASP A 96 -2.92 11.09 -3.27
N ILE A 97 -2.05 12.10 -3.16
CA ILE A 97 -2.36 13.52 -3.43
C ILE A 97 -1.32 14.09 -4.39
N ALA A 98 -1.78 14.71 -5.47
CA ALA A 98 -0.90 15.44 -6.39
C ALA A 98 -0.90 16.95 -6.11
N VAL A 99 0.27 17.57 -6.18
CA VAL A 99 0.42 19.03 -6.08
C VAL A 99 1.10 19.53 -7.34
N LEU A 100 0.41 20.35 -8.13
CA LEU A 100 0.99 20.97 -9.31
C LEU A 100 1.50 22.37 -8.96
N VAL A 101 2.81 22.56 -8.95
CA VAL A 101 3.43 23.86 -8.70
C VAL A 101 3.65 24.59 -10.02
N ILE A 102 3.00 25.74 -10.14
CA ILE A 102 2.99 26.62 -11.31
C ILE A 102 3.71 27.91 -10.94
N ASP A 103 4.51 28.45 -11.86
CA ASP A 103 5.09 29.78 -11.70
C ASP A 103 4.01 30.85 -11.98
N SER A 104 3.58 31.60 -10.97
CA SER A 104 2.57 32.66 -11.12
C SER A 104 3.02 33.80 -12.03
N THR A 105 4.32 33.99 -12.27
CA THR A 105 4.81 35.06 -13.17
C THR A 105 4.70 34.68 -14.63
N VAL A 106 4.63 33.38 -14.94
CA VAL A 106 4.52 32.85 -16.31
C VAL A 106 3.10 32.36 -16.60
N GLY A 107 2.39 31.89 -15.57
CA GLY A 107 1.10 31.23 -15.70
C GLY A 107 1.24 29.75 -16.06
N LYS A 108 0.09 29.14 -16.32
CA LYS A 108 -0.02 27.69 -16.60
C LYS A 108 0.43 27.38 -18.03
N SER A 109 1.30 26.39 -18.21
CA SER A 109 1.76 25.94 -19.53
C SER A 109 0.90 24.80 -20.11
N LYS A 110 1.21 24.38 -21.35
CA LYS A 110 0.56 23.21 -21.98
C LYS A 110 0.91 21.91 -21.24
N GLU A 111 2.17 21.76 -20.82
CA GLU A 111 2.65 20.62 -20.03
C GLU A 111 1.94 20.51 -18.67
N ASP A 112 1.62 21.66 -18.06
CA ASP A 112 0.81 21.71 -16.83
C ASP A 112 -0.63 21.20 -17.08
N GLU A 113 -1.24 21.48 -18.23
CA GLU A 113 -2.56 20.93 -18.57
C GLU A 113 -2.51 19.43 -18.91
N GLU A 114 -1.43 18.96 -19.57
CA GLU A 114 -1.23 17.54 -19.86
C GLU A 114 -1.12 16.70 -18.57
N ILE A 115 -0.40 17.21 -17.56
CA ILE A 115 -0.28 16.52 -16.27
C ILE A 115 -1.58 16.56 -15.46
N ILE A 116 -2.36 17.66 -15.54
CA ILE A 116 -3.71 17.73 -14.96
C ILE A 116 -4.63 16.68 -15.58
N SER A 117 -4.53 16.47 -16.90
CA SER A 117 -5.30 15.43 -17.58
C SER A 117 -4.99 14.03 -17.02
N LEU A 118 -3.71 13.73 -16.77
CA LEU A 118 -3.29 12.48 -16.14
C LEU A 118 -3.82 12.34 -14.70
N PHE A 119 -3.84 13.41 -13.91
CA PHE A 119 -4.42 13.37 -12.55
C PHE A 119 -5.90 13.00 -12.60
N LYS A 120 -6.65 13.60 -13.53
CA LYS A 120 -8.08 13.32 -13.74
C LYS A 120 -8.30 11.89 -14.23
N GLU A 121 -7.52 11.40 -15.20
CA GLU A 121 -7.60 10.02 -15.69
C GLU A 121 -7.41 9.00 -14.56
N MET A 122 -6.53 9.32 -13.60
CA MET A 122 -6.21 8.46 -12.46
C MET A 122 -7.11 8.69 -11.23
N ASN A 123 -8.10 9.60 -11.32
CA ASN A 123 -8.94 10.05 -10.20
C ASN A 123 -8.10 10.42 -8.97
N LEU A 124 -7.01 11.16 -9.19
CA LEU A 124 -6.14 11.66 -8.12
C LEU A 124 -6.66 13.02 -7.64
N PRO A 125 -6.90 13.20 -6.33
CA PRO A 125 -7.16 14.52 -5.79
C PRO A 125 -5.89 15.37 -5.93
N PHE A 126 -6.06 16.63 -6.36
CA PHE A 126 -4.92 17.50 -6.59
C PHE A 126 -5.18 18.98 -6.26
N ILE A 127 -4.08 19.69 -6.01
CA ILE A 127 -4.06 21.14 -5.76
C ILE A 127 -3.17 21.82 -6.81
N GLU A 128 -3.67 22.91 -7.40
CA GLU A 128 -2.86 23.80 -8.24
C GLU A 128 -2.26 24.91 -7.35
N VAL A 129 -0.93 24.91 -7.22
CA VAL A 129 -0.18 25.82 -6.37
C VAL A 129 0.58 26.83 -7.22
N TYR A 130 0.11 28.07 -7.24
CA TYR A 130 0.73 29.18 -7.96
C TYR A 130 1.79 29.83 -7.08
N ASN A 131 3.04 29.44 -7.29
CA ASN A 131 4.19 29.91 -6.51
C ASN A 131 4.75 31.24 -7.05
N LYS A 132 5.62 31.89 -6.26
CA LYS A 132 6.22 33.22 -6.53
C LYS A 132 5.22 34.37 -6.51
N SER A 133 4.16 34.25 -5.72
CA SER A 133 3.16 35.32 -5.58
C SER A 133 3.72 36.62 -4.97
N ASP A 134 4.92 36.59 -4.38
CA ASP A 134 5.65 37.79 -3.96
C ASP A 134 6.12 38.66 -5.13
N ILE A 135 6.20 38.10 -6.34
CA ILE A 135 6.61 38.81 -7.56
C ILE A 135 5.37 39.26 -8.35
N ASN A 136 4.31 38.44 -8.37
CA ASN A 136 3.06 38.74 -9.07
C ASN A 136 1.90 38.88 -8.08
N LEU A 137 1.82 40.04 -7.42
CA LEU A 137 0.87 40.31 -6.33
C LEU A 137 -0.59 40.38 -6.81
N ASP A 138 -0.83 40.71 -8.07
CA ASP A 138 -2.17 40.85 -8.66
C ASP A 138 -2.70 39.53 -9.25
N PHE A 139 -1.90 38.45 -9.19
CA PHE A 139 -2.32 37.17 -9.72
C PHE A 139 -3.38 36.52 -8.82
N THR A 140 -4.62 36.52 -9.28
CA THR A 140 -5.69 35.70 -8.72
C THR A 140 -5.98 34.53 -9.67
N PRO A 141 -5.82 33.27 -9.23
CA PRO A 141 -6.18 32.14 -10.05
C PRO A 141 -7.68 32.19 -10.31
N THR A 142 -8.08 32.15 -11.57
CA THR A 142 -9.49 32.09 -11.93
C THR A 142 -10.07 30.78 -11.40
N ASN A 143 -11.08 30.87 -10.54
CA ASN A 143 -11.87 29.70 -10.15
C ASN A 143 -12.67 29.25 -11.37
N SER A 144 -12.09 28.39 -12.19
CA SER A 144 -12.83 27.66 -13.20
C SER A 144 -13.81 26.71 -12.48
N ASN A 145 -14.99 26.49 -13.05
CA ASN A 145 -16.04 25.58 -12.57
C ASN A 145 -15.62 24.10 -12.44
N SER A 146 -14.32 23.80 -12.48
CA SER A 146 -13.74 22.46 -12.56
C SER A 146 -13.45 21.80 -11.20
N GLY A 147 -13.92 22.35 -10.07
CA GLY A 147 -13.85 21.69 -8.77
C GLY A 147 -12.44 21.48 -8.18
N ASN A 148 -11.39 22.04 -8.79
CA ASN A 148 -10.01 21.88 -8.32
C ASN A 148 -9.64 23.00 -7.34
N THR A 149 -8.97 22.64 -6.24
CA THR A 149 -8.46 23.61 -5.28
C THR A 149 -7.25 24.33 -5.86
N LYS A 150 -7.27 25.67 -5.85
CA LYS A 150 -6.17 26.52 -6.32
C LYS A 150 -5.70 27.43 -5.17
N ILE A 151 -4.40 27.62 -5.03
CA ILE A 151 -3.83 28.50 -4.00
C ILE A 151 -2.59 29.22 -4.51
N CYS A 152 -2.46 30.50 -4.18
CA CYS A 152 -1.24 31.28 -4.39
C CYS A 152 -0.35 31.18 -3.17
N VAL A 153 0.94 30.94 -3.39
CA VAL A 153 1.95 30.85 -2.33
C VAL A 153 3.23 31.59 -2.72
N SER A 154 4.02 31.95 -1.72
CA SER A 154 5.42 32.28 -1.92
C SER A 154 6.28 31.43 -1.01
N ALA A 155 7.03 30.50 -1.61
CA ALA A 155 8.04 29.74 -0.87
C ALA A 155 9.13 30.64 -0.26
N LYS A 156 9.37 31.83 -0.83
CA LYS A 156 10.39 32.78 -0.37
C LYS A 156 9.96 33.52 0.88
N THR A 157 8.74 34.07 0.90
CA THR A 157 8.21 34.83 2.04
C THR A 157 7.44 33.95 3.03
N LYS A 158 7.22 32.68 2.68
CA LYS A 158 6.34 31.72 3.35
C LYS A 158 4.85 32.11 3.34
N TYR A 159 4.46 33.03 2.46
CA TYR A 159 3.05 33.40 2.26
C TYR A 159 2.22 32.18 1.84
N ASN A 160 1.09 31.96 2.53
CA ASN A 160 0.12 30.90 2.29
C ASN A 160 0.63 29.44 2.39
N ILE A 161 1.81 29.22 2.98
CA ILE A 161 2.38 27.87 3.11
C ILE A 161 1.64 27.04 4.16
N ASP A 162 1.15 27.67 5.23
CA ASP A 162 0.42 26.96 6.28
C ASP A 162 -1.01 26.63 5.84
N GLU A 163 -1.65 27.54 5.11
CA GLU A 163 -2.93 27.32 4.41
C GLU A 163 -2.81 26.17 3.39
N LEU A 164 -1.71 26.08 2.65
CA LEU A 164 -1.45 24.94 1.77
C LEU A 164 -1.36 23.62 2.55
N LYS A 165 -0.74 23.61 3.75
CA LYS A 165 -0.71 22.41 4.60
C LYS A 165 -2.11 22.04 5.09
N GLU A 166 -2.92 23.01 5.49
CA GLU A 166 -4.31 22.77 5.90
C GLU A 166 -5.14 22.20 4.75
N LEU A 167 -4.99 22.73 3.54
CA LEU A 167 -5.66 22.21 2.35
C LEU A 167 -5.23 20.77 2.05
N LEU A 168 -3.93 20.48 2.12
CA LEU A 168 -3.42 19.11 1.98
C LEU A 168 -4.02 18.20 3.05
N GLY A 169 -4.04 18.66 4.30
CA GLY A 169 -4.59 17.94 5.46
C GLY A 169 -6.06 17.53 5.30
N HIS A 170 -6.81 18.29 4.50
CA HIS A 170 -8.24 18.10 4.30
C HIS A 170 -8.62 17.57 2.91
N LEU A 171 -7.66 17.41 2.01
CA LEU A 171 -7.93 16.97 0.64
C LEU A 171 -8.44 15.53 0.57
N ILE A 172 -8.05 14.71 1.55
CA ILE A 172 -8.57 13.35 1.78
C ILE A 172 -9.65 13.42 2.87
N LYS A 173 -10.63 14.31 2.72
CA LYS A 173 -11.90 14.21 3.43
C LYS A 173 -12.88 13.42 2.57
N ASP A 174 -12.55 12.16 2.29
CA ASP A 174 -13.47 11.10 1.84
C ASP A 174 -12.70 9.84 1.38
N THR A 175 -11.93 9.21 2.27
CA THR A 175 -11.78 7.73 2.21
C THR A 175 -13.04 7.11 2.81
N SER A 176 -14.19 7.39 2.18
CA SER A 176 -15.48 6.83 2.57
C SER A 176 -15.39 5.30 2.56
N LYS A 177 -15.51 4.70 3.75
CA LYS A 177 -15.40 3.27 4.11
C LYS A 177 -13.99 2.69 4.05
N GLU A 178 -13.13 3.05 4.99
CA GLU A 178 -12.09 2.11 5.41
C GLU A 178 -12.78 0.82 5.87
N ASN A 179 -12.45 -0.31 5.24
CA ASN A 179 -12.99 -1.59 5.69
C ASN A 179 -12.42 -1.85 7.08
N PRO A 180 -13.23 -2.21 8.08
CA PRO A 180 -12.71 -2.53 9.40
C PRO A 180 -11.70 -3.68 9.32
N LEU A 181 -10.61 -3.57 10.07
CA LEU A 181 -9.58 -4.61 10.11
C LEU A 181 -10.13 -5.82 10.89
N ILE A 182 -10.42 -5.64 12.18
CA ILE A 182 -11.10 -6.63 13.03
C ILE A 182 -12.19 -6.02 13.92
N GLY A 183 -12.28 -4.70 14.05
CA GLY A 183 -13.20 -4.03 14.98
C GLY A 183 -14.68 -4.42 14.86
N ASP A 184 -15.12 -4.86 13.68
CA ASP A 184 -16.49 -5.34 13.45
C ASP A 184 -16.68 -6.84 13.71
N LEU A 185 -15.61 -7.56 14.08
CA LEU A 185 -15.60 -9.00 14.34
C LEU A 185 -15.52 -9.33 15.84
N ILE A 186 -15.25 -8.31 16.68
CA ILE A 186 -14.96 -8.44 18.10
C ILE A 186 -15.76 -7.44 18.92
N HIS A 187 -15.95 -7.76 20.20
CA HIS A 187 -16.62 -6.91 21.18
C HIS A 187 -15.71 -6.66 22.39
N PRO A 188 -16.02 -5.65 23.23
CA PRO A 188 -15.29 -5.44 24.47
C PRO A 188 -15.20 -6.72 25.31
N LYS A 189 -13.99 -7.01 25.81
CA LYS A 189 -13.61 -8.22 26.58
C LYS A 189 -13.52 -9.53 25.79
N ASP A 190 -13.78 -9.54 24.48
CA ASP A 190 -13.48 -10.71 23.66
C ASP A 190 -11.98 -11.02 23.73
N ILE A 191 -11.63 -12.30 23.89
CA ILE A 191 -10.24 -12.75 23.86
C ILE A 191 -9.86 -13.10 22.43
N VAL A 192 -8.79 -12.47 21.93
CA VAL A 192 -8.25 -12.68 20.57
C VAL A 192 -6.81 -13.16 20.68
N ILE A 193 -6.49 -14.32 20.12
CA ILE A 193 -5.13 -14.85 20.13
C ILE A 193 -4.45 -14.54 18.80
N LEU A 194 -3.28 -13.90 18.87
CA LEU A 194 -2.39 -13.64 17.74
C LEU A 194 -1.22 -14.64 17.80
N VAL A 195 -1.25 -15.65 16.94
CA VAL A 195 -0.19 -16.66 16.82
C VAL A 195 0.86 -16.15 15.85
N ILE A 196 2.04 -15.84 16.38
CA ILE A 196 3.12 -15.16 15.66
C ILE A 196 4.36 -16.05 15.69
N PRO A 197 4.67 -16.81 14.63
CA PRO A 197 5.87 -17.63 14.58
C PRO A 197 7.14 -16.77 14.61
N ILE A 198 8.26 -17.37 15.01
CA ILE A 198 9.58 -16.76 14.85
C ILE A 198 9.85 -16.61 13.34
N ASP A 199 9.92 -15.37 12.89
CA ASP A 199 10.25 -15.04 11.51
C ASP A 199 11.65 -14.41 11.47
N GLU A 200 12.62 -15.14 10.90
CA GLU A 200 13.98 -14.64 10.71
C GLU A 200 14.04 -13.42 9.77
N SER A 201 12.99 -13.22 8.95
CA SER A 201 12.86 -12.07 8.06
C SER A 201 12.26 -10.83 8.73
N ALA A 202 11.73 -10.96 9.96
CA ALA A 202 11.23 -9.84 10.73
C ALA A 202 12.38 -9.05 11.40
N PRO A 203 12.29 -7.71 11.52
CA PRO A 203 13.32 -6.91 12.19
C PRO A 203 13.49 -7.32 13.65
N LYS A 204 14.73 -7.50 14.10
CA LYS A 204 15.03 -7.86 15.50
C LYS A 204 14.33 -6.91 16.48
N GLY A 205 13.60 -7.48 17.44
CA GLY A 205 12.93 -6.75 18.52
C GLY A 205 11.65 -6.01 18.11
N ARG A 206 11.04 -6.33 16.95
CA ARG A 206 9.80 -5.68 16.50
C ARG A 206 8.82 -6.69 15.89
N LEU A 207 7.52 -6.43 16.07
CA LEU A 207 6.45 -7.09 15.32
C LEU A 207 6.36 -6.52 13.91
N ILE A 208 5.87 -7.30 12.94
CA ILE A 208 5.57 -6.76 11.60
C ILE A 208 4.27 -5.95 11.64
N LEU A 209 4.10 -5.05 10.67
CA LEU A 209 2.96 -4.12 10.65
C LEU A 209 1.59 -4.79 10.77
N PRO A 210 1.25 -5.88 10.05
CA PRO A 210 -0.06 -6.51 10.20
C PRO A 210 -0.35 -6.94 11.64
N GLN A 211 0.66 -7.44 12.36
CA GLN A 211 0.53 -7.86 13.76
C GLN A 211 0.32 -6.63 14.67
N GLN A 212 1.06 -5.54 14.45
CA GLN A 212 0.89 -4.29 15.20
C GLN A 212 -0.51 -3.69 15.02
N LEU A 213 -1.03 -3.66 13.79
CA LEU A 213 -2.35 -3.08 13.49
C LEU A 213 -3.48 -3.90 14.11
N VAL A 214 -3.43 -5.23 13.97
CA VAL A 214 -4.43 -6.11 14.61
C VAL A 214 -4.37 -5.98 16.12
N LEU A 215 -3.18 -5.94 16.71
CA LEU A 215 -3.01 -5.74 18.15
C LEU A 215 -3.61 -4.40 18.60
N ARG A 216 -3.35 -3.32 17.85
CA ARG A 216 -3.88 -1.99 18.15
C ARG A 216 -5.40 -1.94 18.02
N ASP A 217 -5.95 -2.49 16.94
CA ASP A 217 -7.40 -2.51 16.67
C ASP A 217 -8.15 -3.32 17.74
N CYS A 218 -7.57 -4.41 18.26
CA CYS A 218 -8.10 -5.11 19.44
C CYS A 218 -8.24 -4.17 20.64
N LEU A 219 -7.18 -3.41 20.95
CA LEU A 219 -7.15 -2.51 22.10
C LEU A 219 -8.12 -1.34 21.93
N ASP A 220 -8.22 -0.77 20.72
CA ASP A 220 -9.17 0.31 20.41
C ASP A 220 -10.63 -0.12 20.63
N HIS A 221 -10.93 -1.41 20.43
CA HIS A 221 -12.25 -2.00 20.65
C HIS A 221 -12.41 -2.64 22.05
N ASN A 222 -11.48 -2.39 22.97
CA ASN A 222 -11.48 -2.93 24.34
C ASN A 222 -11.50 -4.47 24.41
N ALA A 223 -10.99 -5.16 23.39
CA ALA A 223 -10.75 -6.59 23.40
C ALA A 223 -9.44 -6.93 24.11
N ILE A 224 -9.23 -8.22 24.42
CA ILE A 224 -8.05 -8.73 25.15
C ILE A 224 -7.18 -9.50 24.14
N PRO A 225 -6.16 -8.86 23.54
CA PRO A 225 -5.23 -9.58 22.69
C PRO A 225 -4.21 -10.39 23.50
N ILE A 226 -3.94 -11.62 23.07
CA ILE A 226 -2.87 -12.49 23.60
C ILE A 226 -1.97 -12.89 22.43
N CYS A 227 -0.68 -12.57 22.52
CA CYS A 227 0.30 -13.00 21.52
C CYS A 227 1.03 -14.27 22.00
N CYS A 228 1.23 -15.24 21.11
CA CYS A 228 1.97 -16.46 21.44
C CYS A 228 2.69 -17.06 20.22
N GLN A 229 3.63 -17.96 20.48
CA GLN A 229 4.23 -18.83 19.46
C GLN A 229 3.28 -20.02 19.14
N PRO A 230 3.41 -20.65 17.96
CA PRO A 230 2.61 -21.84 17.62
C PRO A 230 2.70 -22.97 18.65
N SER A 231 3.88 -23.16 19.27
CA SER A 231 4.12 -24.18 20.29
C SER A 231 3.38 -23.92 21.61
N GLU A 232 2.95 -22.69 21.88
CA GLU A 232 2.31 -22.29 23.13
C GLU A 232 0.78 -22.31 23.04
N LEU A 233 0.24 -22.32 21.81
CA LEU A 233 -1.18 -22.13 21.52
C LEU A 233 -2.07 -23.14 22.25
N ASP A 234 -1.75 -24.43 22.19
CA ASP A 234 -2.55 -25.49 22.82
C ASP A 234 -2.67 -25.31 24.34
N SER A 235 -1.57 -24.95 25.00
CA SER A 235 -1.52 -24.68 26.45
C SER A 235 -2.37 -23.46 26.82
N ILE A 236 -2.29 -22.39 26.02
CA ILE A 236 -3.07 -21.17 26.24
C ILE A 236 -4.56 -21.44 26.05
N LEU A 237 -4.95 -22.13 24.98
CA LEU A 237 -6.35 -22.49 24.73
C LEU A 237 -6.93 -23.29 25.90
N LYS A 238 -6.17 -24.27 26.42
CA LYS A 238 -6.57 -25.05 27.60
C LYS A 238 -6.69 -24.19 28.85
N THR A 239 -5.73 -23.30 29.10
CA THR A 239 -5.73 -22.40 30.26
C THR A 239 -6.94 -21.47 30.26
N LEU A 240 -7.37 -21.04 29.08
CA LEU A 240 -8.54 -20.18 28.89
C LEU A 240 -9.85 -20.97 28.80
N ASN A 241 -9.83 -22.29 29.03
CA ASN A 241 -10.98 -23.19 28.84
C ASN A 241 -11.64 -23.02 27.47
N TYR A 242 -10.84 -22.78 26.43
CA TYR A 242 -11.28 -22.52 25.06
C TYR A 242 -12.22 -21.31 24.90
N ASN A 243 -12.29 -20.42 25.90
CA ASN A 243 -13.05 -19.17 25.83
C ASN A 243 -12.29 -18.12 25.02
N VAL A 244 -12.18 -18.36 23.72
CA VAL A 244 -11.47 -17.51 22.76
C VAL A 244 -12.40 -17.24 21.59
N LYS A 245 -12.57 -15.96 21.26
CA LYS A 245 -13.44 -15.51 20.17
C LYS A 245 -12.83 -15.82 18.81
N LEU A 246 -11.54 -15.47 18.66
CA LEU A 246 -10.84 -15.46 17.39
C LEU A 246 -9.36 -15.79 17.59
N VAL A 247 -8.85 -16.69 16.73
CA VAL A 247 -7.41 -16.93 16.57
C VAL A 247 -6.98 -16.38 15.21
N ILE A 248 -5.89 -15.62 15.19
CA ILE A 248 -5.29 -15.02 14.01
C ILE A 248 -3.86 -15.54 13.91
N THR A 249 -3.48 -16.10 12.76
CA THR A 249 -2.15 -16.69 12.58
C THR A 249 -1.49 -16.27 11.27
N ASP A 250 -0.18 -16.38 11.18
CA ASP A 250 0.56 -16.23 9.94
C ASP A 250 0.26 -17.37 8.95
N SER A 251 0.23 -17.04 7.65
CA SER A 251 -0.09 -18.02 6.59
C SER A 251 0.86 -19.23 6.55
N GLN A 252 2.08 -19.07 7.08
CA GLN A 252 3.08 -20.14 7.17
C GLN A 252 2.78 -21.15 8.30
N ALA A 253 2.30 -20.67 9.45
CA ALA A 253 1.93 -21.48 10.61
C ALA A 253 0.46 -21.94 10.56
N PHE A 254 -0.29 -21.56 9.53
CA PHE A 254 -1.73 -21.77 9.52
C PHE A 254 -2.12 -23.25 9.59
N LYS A 255 -1.42 -24.13 8.86
CA LYS A 255 -1.75 -25.57 8.80
C LYS A 255 -1.53 -26.30 10.14
N GLU A 256 -0.55 -25.89 10.93
CA GLU A 256 -0.33 -26.45 12.27
C GLU A 256 -1.33 -25.87 13.27
N VAL A 257 -1.57 -24.55 13.22
CA VAL A 257 -2.54 -23.86 14.08
C VAL A 257 -3.95 -24.38 13.86
N SER A 258 -4.37 -24.61 12.61
CA SER A 258 -5.72 -25.09 12.30
C SER A 258 -6.04 -26.46 12.89
N LYS A 259 -5.02 -27.29 13.14
CA LYS A 259 -5.18 -28.59 13.81
C LYS A 259 -5.39 -28.46 15.32
N ILE A 260 -4.87 -27.38 15.91
CA ILE A 260 -4.91 -27.11 17.35
C ILE A 260 -6.20 -26.38 17.72
N VAL A 261 -6.60 -25.39 16.91
CA VAL A 261 -7.77 -24.54 17.18
C VAL A 261 -9.06 -25.34 16.94
N PRO A 262 -9.99 -25.45 17.91
CA PRO A 262 -11.26 -26.15 17.74
C PRO A 262 -12.19 -25.38 16.78
N THR A 263 -13.15 -26.08 16.16
CA THR A 263 -14.13 -25.49 15.23
C THR A 263 -15.08 -24.48 15.90
N SER A 264 -15.24 -24.56 17.22
CA SER A 264 -16.01 -23.56 18.00
C SER A 264 -15.34 -22.19 18.06
N CYS A 265 -14.04 -22.11 17.76
CA CYS A 265 -13.29 -20.86 17.73
C CYS A 265 -13.06 -20.43 16.28
N LEU A 266 -13.36 -19.16 15.99
CA LEU A 266 -13.06 -18.57 14.69
C LEU A 266 -11.55 -18.55 14.46
N LEU A 267 -11.14 -18.78 13.21
CA LEU A 267 -9.74 -18.83 12.82
C LEU A 267 -9.56 -18.08 11.50
N THR A 268 -8.60 -17.17 11.44
CA THR A 268 -8.23 -16.49 10.18
C THR A 268 -6.73 -16.14 10.17
N SER A 269 -6.26 -15.41 9.16
CA SER A 269 -4.86 -14.95 9.08
C SER A 269 -4.71 -13.46 8.96
N PHE A 270 -3.54 -12.96 9.37
CA PHE A 270 -3.12 -11.58 9.12
C PHE A 270 -3.23 -11.21 7.62
N SER A 271 -2.87 -12.13 6.72
CA SER A 271 -2.96 -11.92 5.26
C SER A 271 -4.39 -11.72 4.77
N ILE A 272 -5.36 -12.48 5.29
CA ILE A 272 -6.77 -12.38 4.92
C ILE A 272 -7.36 -11.08 5.47
N LEU A 273 -7.10 -10.77 6.75
CA LEU A 273 -7.53 -9.53 7.38
C LEU A 273 -6.98 -8.30 6.65
N MET A 274 -5.71 -8.33 6.29
CA MET A 274 -5.08 -7.23 5.55
C MET A 274 -5.65 -7.08 4.14
N ALA A 275 -5.96 -8.18 3.45
CA ALA A 275 -6.62 -8.12 2.14
C ALA A 275 -8.03 -7.55 2.25
N ARG A 276 -8.76 -7.85 3.34
CA ARG A 276 -10.09 -7.30 3.63
C ARG A 276 -10.01 -5.80 3.93
N TYR A 277 -9.12 -5.42 4.84
CA TYR A 277 -8.87 -4.03 5.22
C TYR A 277 -8.60 -3.15 3.99
N LYS A 278 -7.77 -3.64 3.06
CA LYS A 278 -7.46 -2.96 1.78
C LYS A 278 -8.57 -3.04 0.71
N GLY A 279 -9.70 -3.70 0.98
CA GLY A 279 -10.79 -3.86 0.02
C GLY A 279 -10.50 -4.82 -1.14
N LEU A 280 -9.45 -5.64 -1.03
CA LEU A 280 -8.96 -6.51 -2.11
C LEU A 280 -9.39 -7.97 -1.95
N LEU A 281 -9.91 -8.37 -0.79
CA LEU A 281 -10.16 -9.78 -0.45
C LEU A 281 -11.07 -10.50 -1.45
N LYS A 282 -12.17 -9.87 -1.89
CA LYS A 282 -13.08 -10.46 -2.88
C LYS A 282 -12.37 -10.89 -4.17
N GLN A 283 -11.56 -10.00 -4.75
CA GLN A 283 -10.81 -10.30 -5.97
C GLN A 283 -9.77 -11.40 -5.74
N GLN A 284 -9.15 -11.41 -4.55
CA GLN A 284 -8.14 -12.41 -4.21
C GLN A 284 -8.71 -13.80 -3.98
N ILE A 285 -9.94 -13.92 -3.47
CA ILE A 285 -10.66 -15.21 -3.38
C ILE A 285 -10.94 -15.76 -4.78
N LEU A 286 -11.41 -14.92 -5.70
CA LEU A 286 -11.63 -15.31 -7.10
C LEU A 286 -10.32 -15.72 -7.78
N GLY A 287 -9.23 -15.00 -7.52
CA GLY A 287 -7.88 -15.37 -7.97
C GLY A 287 -7.42 -16.72 -7.43
N ALA A 288 -7.70 -17.03 -6.17
CA ALA A 288 -7.34 -18.32 -5.57
C ALA A 288 -8.01 -19.49 -6.30
N LYS A 289 -9.30 -19.38 -6.65
CA LYS A 289 -10.02 -20.40 -7.42
C LYS A 289 -9.37 -20.72 -8.77
N ALA A 290 -8.79 -19.73 -9.43
CA ALA A 290 -8.16 -19.91 -10.73
C ALA A 290 -6.96 -20.88 -10.66
N LEU A 291 -6.31 -21.03 -9.50
CA LEU A 291 -5.17 -21.93 -9.32
C LEU A 291 -5.53 -23.41 -9.52
N LYS A 292 -6.76 -23.82 -9.20
CA LYS A 292 -7.19 -25.22 -9.29
C LYS A 292 -7.31 -25.71 -10.74
N ASN A 293 -7.63 -24.82 -11.66
CA ASN A 293 -7.96 -25.13 -13.05
C ASN A 293 -6.78 -24.85 -14.01
N LEU A 294 -5.55 -24.81 -13.50
CA LEU A 294 -4.36 -24.57 -14.30
C LEU A 294 -3.95 -25.80 -15.11
N THR A 295 -3.53 -25.58 -16.34
CA THR A 295 -3.02 -26.58 -17.28
C THR A 295 -1.56 -26.30 -17.65
N ASP A 296 -0.89 -27.26 -18.30
CA ASP A 296 0.50 -27.10 -18.77
C ASP A 296 0.68 -25.97 -19.82
N PHE A 297 -0.42 -25.55 -20.47
CA PHE A 297 -0.41 -24.48 -21.47
C PHE A 297 -0.67 -23.09 -20.89
N ASP A 298 -1.08 -23.01 -19.62
CA ASP A 298 -1.37 -21.74 -18.97
C ASP A 298 -0.07 -21.04 -18.55
N THR A 299 -0.11 -19.70 -18.53
CA THR A 299 0.97 -18.89 -17.98
C THR A 299 0.55 -18.21 -16.68
N VAL A 300 1.39 -18.30 -15.66
CA VAL A 300 1.18 -17.70 -14.33
C VAL A 300 2.22 -16.59 -14.12
N LEU A 301 1.75 -15.38 -13.77
CA LEU A 301 2.64 -14.31 -13.35
C LEU A 301 2.86 -14.38 -11.85
N ILE A 302 4.10 -14.55 -11.41
CA ILE A 302 4.51 -14.35 -10.03
C ILE A 302 5.09 -12.93 -9.88
N ALA A 303 4.39 -12.08 -9.15
CA ALA A 303 4.74 -10.66 -9.01
C ALA A 303 5.16 -10.30 -7.59
N GLU A 304 6.30 -9.64 -7.44
CA GLU A 304 6.83 -9.18 -6.16
C GLU A 304 6.99 -7.66 -6.16
N GLY A 305 6.60 -7.02 -5.06
CA GLY A 305 6.71 -5.56 -4.90
C GLY A 305 8.10 -5.04 -4.55
N CYS A 306 9.10 -5.91 -4.46
CA CYS A 306 10.46 -5.57 -4.04
C CYS A 306 11.49 -6.17 -4.99
N THR A 307 12.66 -5.54 -5.09
CA THR A 307 13.77 -5.95 -5.99
C THR A 307 14.89 -6.69 -5.25
N HIS A 308 14.62 -7.23 -4.07
CA HIS A 308 15.65 -7.87 -3.25
C HIS A 308 16.26 -9.10 -3.92
N HIS A 309 17.49 -9.43 -3.55
CA HIS A 309 18.22 -10.57 -4.08
C HIS A 309 17.49 -11.85 -3.70
N ARG A 310 16.92 -12.53 -4.71
CA ARG A 310 16.26 -13.84 -4.55
C ARG A 310 17.22 -14.81 -3.91
N GLN A 311 16.94 -15.19 -2.67
CA GLN A 311 17.74 -16.16 -1.93
C GLN A 311 17.41 -17.57 -2.44
N CYS A 312 18.36 -18.49 -2.26
CA CYS A 312 18.10 -19.90 -2.53
C CYS A 312 16.89 -20.37 -1.69
N ASN A 313 15.88 -20.96 -2.32
CA ASN A 313 14.60 -21.37 -1.71
C ASN A 313 13.66 -20.23 -1.25
N ASP A 314 13.67 -19.08 -1.91
CA ASP A 314 12.68 -18.02 -1.62
C ASP A 314 11.23 -18.45 -1.96
N ILE A 315 10.27 -17.73 -1.39
CA ILE A 315 8.84 -18.04 -1.56
C ILE A 315 8.42 -17.78 -3.00
N GLY A 316 8.78 -16.63 -3.58
CA GLY A 316 8.28 -16.20 -4.88
C GLY A 316 8.81 -17.00 -6.05
N SER A 317 10.13 -17.27 -6.11
CA SER A 317 10.74 -17.92 -7.28
C SER A 317 10.85 -19.43 -7.17
N VAL A 318 10.79 -20.00 -5.96
CA VAL A 318 10.94 -21.45 -5.76
C VAL A 318 9.70 -22.10 -5.14
N LYS A 319 9.32 -21.72 -3.91
CA LYS A 319 8.29 -22.46 -3.17
C LYS A 319 6.90 -22.30 -3.78
N MET A 320 6.52 -21.09 -4.16
CA MET A 320 5.20 -20.80 -4.73
C MET A 320 4.97 -21.53 -6.07
N PRO A 321 5.88 -21.48 -7.06
CA PRO A 321 5.73 -22.31 -8.26
C PRO A 321 5.58 -23.80 -7.97
N ASN A 322 6.36 -24.35 -7.03
CA ASN A 322 6.25 -25.76 -6.66
C ASN A 322 4.93 -26.10 -5.97
N TRP A 323 4.44 -25.24 -5.08
CA TRP A 323 3.13 -25.42 -4.46
C TRP A 323 1.99 -25.35 -5.48
N ILE A 324 2.06 -24.42 -6.43
CA ILE A 324 1.08 -24.32 -7.51
C ILE A 324 1.07 -25.61 -8.34
N LYS A 325 2.25 -26.09 -8.77
CA LYS A 325 2.36 -27.34 -9.55
C LYS A 325 1.73 -28.53 -8.83
N ASN A 326 2.05 -28.69 -7.55
CA ASN A 326 1.53 -29.78 -6.73
C ASN A 326 0.02 -29.67 -6.49
N PHE A 327 -0.50 -28.44 -6.37
CA PHE A 327 -1.91 -28.20 -6.13
C PHE A 327 -2.77 -28.39 -7.38
N SER A 328 -2.30 -27.91 -8.53
CA SER A 328 -3.02 -28.01 -9.81
C SER A 328 -2.81 -29.34 -10.53
N ASN A 329 -1.84 -30.15 -10.09
CA ASN A 329 -1.35 -31.34 -10.82
C ASN A 329 -0.95 -31.02 -12.26
N SER A 330 -0.35 -29.84 -12.48
CA SER A 330 0.11 -29.36 -13.79
C SER A 330 1.40 -28.55 -13.66
N THR A 331 2.06 -28.32 -14.78
CA THR A 331 3.30 -27.56 -14.90
C THR A 331 3.12 -26.34 -15.81
N PRO A 332 2.37 -25.31 -15.36
CA PRO A 332 2.20 -24.10 -16.14
C PRO A 332 3.52 -23.35 -16.34
N ASN A 333 3.56 -22.48 -17.34
CA ASN A 333 4.68 -21.57 -17.56
C ASN A 333 4.66 -20.46 -16.50
N PHE A 334 5.82 -20.13 -15.92
CA PHE A 334 5.93 -19.08 -14.89
C PHE A 334 6.71 -17.89 -15.43
N ILE A 335 6.10 -16.70 -15.36
CA ILE A 335 6.74 -15.42 -15.64
C ILE A 335 6.89 -14.67 -14.32
N PHE A 336 7.99 -13.93 -14.15
CA PHE A 336 8.30 -13.24 -12.92
C PHE A 336 8.38 -11.73 -13.12
N SER A 337 7.89 -10.98 -12.15
CA SER A 337 8.02 -9.52 -12.08
C SER A 337 8.41 -9.11 -10.66
N SER A 338 9.25 -8.07 -10.52
CA SER A 338 9.79 -7.64 -9.23
C SER A 338 9.89 -6.11 -9.14
N GLY A 339 9.74 -5.58 -7.93
CA GLY A 339 9.88 -4.15 -7.66
C GLY A 339 8.68 -3.34 -8.11
N ARG A 340 8.96 -2.24 -8.83
CA ARG A 340 7.94 -1.31 -9.35
C ARG A 340 7.40 -1.70 -10.73
N ASP A 341 8.05 -2.65 -11.38
CA ASP A 341 7.58 -3.17 -12.66
C ASP A 341 6.30 -3.99 -12.44
N PHE A 342 5.31 -3.76 -13.28
CA PHE A 342 4.10 -4.58 -13.36
C PHE A 342 3.52 -4.44 -14.78
N PRO A 343 3.13 -5.55 -15.45
CA PRO A 343 2.63 -5.49 -16.84
C PRO A 343 1.34 -4.66 -16.95
N GLU A 344 1.27 -3.76 -17.94
CA GLU A 344 0.03 -3.00 -18.22
C GLU A 344 -1.04 -3.86 -18.89
N ARG A 345 -0.60 -4.83 -19.70
CA ARG A 345 -1.44 -5.88 -20.28
C ARG A 345 -1.20 -7.17 -19.51
N THR A 346 -2.27 -7.74 -18.98
CA THR A 346 -2.20 -8.98 -18.18
C THR A 346 -3.03 -10.13 -18.76
N THR A 347 -3.61 -9.93 -19.96
CA THR A 347 -4.50 -10.91 -20.62
C THR A 347 -3.81 -12.21 -21.02
N GLU A 348 -2.47 -12.22 -21.08
CA GLU A 348 -1.68 -13.43 -21.38
C GLU A 348 -1.55 -14.37 -20.17
N PHE A 349 -1.83 -13.88 -18.97
CA PHE A 349 -1.74 -14.66 -17.75
C PHE A 349 -3.10 -15.28 -17.41
N LYS A 350 -3.09 -16.56 -17.05
CA LYS A 350 -4.27 -17.25 -16.51
C LYS A 350 -4.61 -16.78 -15.10
N VAL A 351 -3.58 -16.49 -14.32
CA VAL A 351 -3.68 -15.97 -12.94
C VAL A 351 -2.40 -15.24 -12.56
N ILE A 352 -2.54 -14.20 -11.76
CA ILE A 352 -1.43 -13.46 -11.16
C ILE A 352 -1.36 -13.82 -9.67
N VAL A 353 -0.18 -14.23 -9.21
CA VAL A 353 0.08 -14.52 -7.81
C VAL A 353 1.05 -13.45 -7.31
N HIS A 354 0.53 -12.51 -6.52
CA HIS A 354 1.27 -11.34 -6.07
C HIS A 354 1.70 -11.48 -4.61
N CYS A 355 2.90 -10.99 -4.24
CA CYS A 355 3.30 -10.96 -2.84
C CYS A 355 2.41 -10.01 -2.01
N GLY A 356 2.60 -9.97 -0.68
CA GLY A 356 1.84 -9.06 0.19
C GLY A 356 2.09 -7.55 -0.05
N GLY A 357 3.05 -7.21 -0.92
CA GLY A 357 3.34 -5.83 -1.31
C GLY A 357 3.89 -4.98 -0.17
N CYS A 358 4.67 -5.55 0.75
CA CYS A 358 5.17 -4.85 1.94
C CYS A 358 6.02 -3.60 1.62
N MET A 359 6.66 -3.57 0.45
CA MET A 359 7.44 -2.44 -0.06
C MET A 359 6.66 -1.52 -1.02
N LEU A 360 5.39 -1.83 -1.29
CA LEU A 360 4.51 -1.03 -2.16
C LEU A 360 3.58 -0.16 -1.33
N THR A 361 3.16 0.97 -1.89
CA THR A 361 2.07 1.75 -1.32
C THR A 361 0.74 1.01 -1.48
N GLN A 362 -0.23 1.34 -0.63
CA GLN A 362 -1.60 0.87 -0.81
C GLN A 362 -2.12 1.22 -2.22
N LYS A 363 -1.90 2.46 -2.67
CA LYS A 363 -2.30 2.93 -3.99
C LYS A 363 -1.66 2.12 -5.13
N ASP A 364 -0.36 1.82 -5.05
CA ASP A 364 0.30 1.01 -6.07
C ASP A 364 -0.27 -0.42 -6.10
N MET A 365 -0.48 -1.04 -4.95
CA MET A 365 -1.10 -2.36 -4.87
C MET A 365 -2.54 -2.37 -5.44
N GLU A 366 -3.35 -1.36 -5.11
CA GLU A 366 -4.68 -1.17 -5.67
C GLU A 366 -4.64 -0.99 -7.19
N ASN A 367 -3.68 -0.23 -7.70
CA ASN A 367 -3.51 -0.02 -9.14
C ASN A 367 -3.14 -1.32 -9.86
N ARG A 368 -2.26 -2.15 -9.30
CA ARG A 368 -1.94 -3.47 -9.85
C ARG A 368 -3.15 -4.39 -9.90
N VAL A 369 -3.95 -4.42 -8.83
CA VAL A 369 -5.21 -5.19 -8.82
C VAL A 369 -6.19 -4.64 -9.84
N LYS A 370 -6.36 -3.31 -9.94
CA LYS A 370 -7.23 -2.66 -10.96
C LYS A 370 -6.80 -3.02 -12.38
N ILE A 371 -5.50 -3.03 -12.68
CA ILE A 371 -4.97 -3.44 -14.00
C ILE A 371 -5.35 -4.89 -14.30
N ALA A 372 -5.18 -5.80 -13.34
CA ALA A 372 -5.55 -7.20 -13.49
C ALA A 372 -7.06 -7.36 -13.72
N THR A 373 -7.88 -6.77 -12.85
CA THR A 373 -9.35 -6.85 -12.93
C THR A 373 -9.90 -6.23 -14.22
N LYS A 374 -9.37 -5.07 -14.66
CA LYS A 374 -9.78 -4.42 -15.92
C LYS A 374 -9.48 -5.30 -17.15
N ASN A 375 -8.38 -6.06 -17.11
CA ASN A 375 -7.99 -6.99 -18.16
C ASN A 375 -8.69 -8.36 -18.04
N GLY A 376 -9.54 -8.56 -17.02
CA GLY A 376 -10.20 -9.85 -16.76
C GLY A 376 -9.28 -10.94 -16.21
N THR A 377 -8.08 -10.57 -15.74
CA THR A 377 -7.08 -11.52 -15.22
C THR A 377 -7.27 -11.70 -13.71
N PRO A 378 -7.52 -12.93 -13.23
CA PRO A 378 -7.61 -13.22 -11.80
C PRO A 378 -6.28 -12.92 -11.08
N ILE A 379 -6.35 -12.34 -9.88
CA ILE A 379 -5.16 -12.01 -9.07
C ILE A 379 -5.37 -12.45 -7.63
N VAL A 380 -4.37 -13.09 -7.02
CA VAL A 380 -4.39 -13.59 -5.64
C VAL A 380 -3.09 -13.23 -4.91
N ASN A 381 -3.18 -12.95 -3.60
CA ASN A 381 -1.97 -12.72 -2.80
C ASN A 381 -1.34 -14.03 -2.31
N TYR A 382 -0.06 -14.03 -1.95
CA TYR A 382 0.64 -15.24 -1.46
C TYR A 382 -0.05 -15.89 -0.27
N GLY A 383 -0.45 -15.13 0.75
CA GLY A 383 -1.07 -15.69 1.96
C GLY A 383 -2.39 -16.39 1.67
N ILE A 384 -3.22 -15.83 0.79
CA ILE A 384 -4.51 -16.41 0.37
C ILE A 384 -4.29 -17.60 -0.57
N ALA A 385 -3.33 -17.53 -1.49
CA ALA A 385 -2.96 -18.65 -2.34
C ALA A 385 -2.48 -19.84 -1.49
N ILE A 386 -1.61 -19.60 -0.49
CA ILE A 386 -1.13 -20.62 0.45
C ILE A 386 -2.31 -21.19 1.26
N ALA A 387 -3.22 -20.35 1.74
CA ALA A 387 -4.40 -20.81 2.47
C ALA A 387 -5.31 -21.69 1.60
N TYR A 388 -5.51 -21.31 0.33
CA TYR A 388 -6.32 -22.10 -0.60
C TYR A 388 -5.68 -23.44 -0.92
N MET A 389 -4.40 -23.44 -1.28
CA MET A 389 -3.66 -24.64 -1.65
C MET A 389 -3.53 -25.66 -0.50
N ASN A 390 -3.55 -25.19 0.75
CA ASN A 390 -3.54 -26.05 1.94
C ASN A 390 -4.95 -26.46 2.42
N GLY A 391 -6.01 -26.07 1.71
CA GLY A 391 -7.39 -26.46 2.04
C GLY A 391 -7.96 -25.78 3.29
N ILE A 392 -7.43 -24.63 3.68
CA ILE A 392 -7.78 -23.92 4.92
C ILE A 392 -8.49 -22.58 4.68
N LEU A 393 -8.53 -22.10 3.43
CA LEU A 393 -9.17 -20.83 3.09
C LEU A 393 -10.68 -20.83 3.43
N ASP A 394 -11.36 -21.97 3.26
CA ASP A 394 -12.78 -22.15 3.57
C ASP A 394 -13.08 -21.79 5.03
N ARG A 395 -12.46 -22.50 5.97
CA ARG A 395 -12.54 -22.21 7.41
C ARG A 395 -12.13 -20.77 7.74
N SER A 396 -11.15 -20.23 7.03
CA SER A 396 -10.65 -18.88 7.29
C SER A 396 -11.63 -17.76 6.92
N LEU A 397 -12.59 -18.07 6.04
CA LEU A 397 -13.60 -17.15 5.53
C LEU A 397 -14.96 -17.33 6.21
N GLU A 398 -15.16 -18.34 7.07
CA GLU A 398 -16.41 -18.52 7.85
C GLU A 398 -16.80 -17.25 8.64
N ILE A 399 -15.80 -16.47 9.05
CA ILE A 399 -15.98 -15.18 9.72
C ILE A 399 -16.51 -14.07 8.79
N PHE A 400 -16.54 -14.28 7.48
CA PHE A 400 -17.01 -13.37 6.44
C PHE A 400 -18.06 -14.04 5.54
N PRO A 401 -19.32 -14.21 5.99
CA PRO A 401 -20.33 -15.00 5.27
C PRO A 401 -20.53 -14.61 3.79
N ASP A 402 -20.56 -13.31 3.48
CA ASP A 402 -20.73 -12.80 2.11
C ASP A 402 -19.56 -13.13 1.17
N LEU A 403 -18.36 -13.31 1.73
CA LEU A 403 -17.16 -13.67 0.98
C LEU A 403 -16.95 -15.18 0.96
N HIS A 404 -17.41 -15.89 2.00
CA HIS A 404 -17.37 -17.35 2.08
C HIS A 404 -18.17 -18.00 0.96
N SER A 405 -19.34 -17.44 0.60
CA SER A 405 -20.15 -17.93 -0.52
C SER A 405 -19.49 -17.81 -1.90
N LEU A 406 -18.34 -17.14 -1.99
CA LEU A 406 -17.56 -17.02 -3.21
C LEU A 406 -16.52 -18.13 -3.37
N LEU A 407 -16.31 -19.00 -2.37
CA LEU A 407 -15.52 -20.24 -2.49
C LEU A 407 -16.29 -21.38 -3.15
#